data_AF-A0A327Y6B5-F1
#
_entry.id   AF-A0A327Y6B5-F1
#
_cell.length_a   1.000
_cell.length_b   1.000
_cell.length_c   1.000
_cell.angle_alpha   90.00
_cell.angle_beta   90.00
_cell.angle_gamma   90.00
#
_symmetry.space_group_name_H-M   'P 1'
#
loop_
_entity.id
_entity.type
_entity.pdbx_description
1 polymer ?
#
loop_
_entity_poly.entity_id
_entity_poly.type
_entity_poly.pdbx_seq_one_letter_code
_entity_poly.pdbx_strand_id
1 'polypeptide(L)'
;MSVFLVILLLVLTYHLYIRYVPVCCIPTLTLQQLRSVNDEKVAIVDLRDYNDSSPLLVENAIRVPLAYLKRNYQQLLCEEEVIIIASDYITKNIGIRTLKQYGFKVRGVYIAVYPSLTA
;
A
#
# COMPACT_ATOMS: atom_id res chain seq x y z
N MET A 1 -31.73 6.76 -20.64
CA MET A 1 -30.41 6.56 -21.27
C MET A 1 -29.35 7.50 -20.69
N SER A 2 -29.64 8.79 -20.52
CA SER A 2 -28.69 9.77 -19.94
C SER A 2 -28.30 9.47 -18.48
N VAL A 3 -29.24 9.06 -17.63
CA VAL A 3 -28.98 8.74 -16.21
C VAL A 3 -28.00 7.57 -16.05
N PHE A 4 -28.13 6.52 -16.86
CA PHE A 4 -27.22 5.38 -16.83
C PHE A 4 -25.79 5.79 -17.20
N LEU A 5 -25.64 6.67 -18.20
CA LEU A 5 -24.35 7.19 -18.63
C LEU A 5 -23.70 8.05 -17.51
N VAL A 6 -24.49 8.86 -16.81
CA VAL A 6 -24.01 9.62 -15.64
C VAL A 6 -23.53 8.70 -14.52
N ILE A 7 -24.28 7.65 -14.18
CA ILE A 7 -23.87 6.68 -13.15
C ILE A 7 -22.57 5.98 -13.56
N LEU A 8 -22.46 5.54 -14.81
CA LEU A 8 -21.25 4.90 -15.33
C LEU A 8 -20.03 5.84 -15.23
N LEU A 9 -20.20 7.11 -15.59
CA LEU A 9 -19.15 8.12 -15.50
C LEU A 9 -18.70 8.35 -14.05
N LEU A 10 -19.64 8.40 -13.09
CA LEU A 10 -19.34 8.54 -11.67
C LEU A 10 -18.55 7.34 -11.13
N VAL A 11 -18.94 6.11 -11.49
CA VAL A 11 -18.21 4.91 -11.07
C VAL A 11 -16.80 4.89 -11.66
N LEU A 12 -16.65 5.25 -12.93
CA LEU A 12 -15.34 5.31 -13.59
C LEU A 12 -14.44 6.36 -12.95
N THR A 13 -14.94 7.58 -12.76
CA THR A 13 -14.17 8.68 -12.14
C THR A 13 -13.79 8.35 -10.71
N TYR A 14 -14.65 7.70 -9.93
CA TYR A 14 -14.34 7.21 -8.59
C TYR A 14 -13.18 6.20 -8.59
N HIS A 15 -13.20 5.21 -9.48
CA HIS A 15 -12.11 4.23 -9.60
C HIS A 15 -10.79 4.87 -10.03
N LEU A 16 -10.84 5.80 -10.98
CA LEU A 16 -9.66 6.57 -11.40
C LEU A 16 -9.11 7.42 -10.25
N TYR A 17 -9.99 8.07 -9.50
CA TYR A 17 -9.61 8.88 -8.34
C TYR A 17 -8.84 8.04 -7.30
N ILE A 18 -9.37 6.89 -6.92
CA ILE A 18 -8.73 5.98 -5.94
C ILE A 18 -7.37 5.50 -6.43
N ARG A 19 -7.22 5.26 -7.74
CA ARG A 19 -6.00 4.70 -8.33
C ARG A 19 -4.90 5.74 -8.49
N TYR A 20 -5.22 6.91 -9.04
CA TYR A 20 -4.22 7.84 -9.55
C TYR A 20 -4.02 9.08 -8.69
N VAL A 21 -5.03 9.52 -7.92
CA VAL A 21 -4.87 10.72 -7.10
C VAL A 21 -3.95 10.40 -5.92
N PRO A 22 -2.86 11.16 -5.71
CA PRO A 22 -1.90 10.87 -4.65
C PRO A 22 -2.55 11.01 -3.28
N VAL A 23 -2.18 10.09 -2.36
CA VAL A 23 -2.46 10.30 -0.94
C VAL A 23 -1.34 11.16 -0.35
N CYS A 24 -1.70 12.36 0.09
CA CYS A 24 -0.78 13.30 0.72
C CYS A 24 -0.55 12.99 2.20
N CYS A 25 0.47 13.65 2.78
CA CYS A 25 0.71 13.68 4.23
C CYS A 25 1.08 12.33 4.86
N ILE A 26 1.71 11.44 4.10
CA ILE A 26 2.28 10.20 4.62
C ILE A 26 3.79 10.24 4.33
N PRO A 27 4.65 10.12 5.36
CA PRO A 27 6.08 10.24 5.16
C PRO A 27 6.61 9.06 4.33
N THR A 28 7.42 9.39 3.34
CA THR A 28 8.19 8.39 2.60
C THR A 28 9.45 8.07 3.40
N LEU A 29 9.63 6.81 3.76
CA LEU A 29 10.77 6.32 4.51
C LEU A 29 11.89 5.90 3.56
N THR A 30 13.14 6.04 4.01
CA THR A 30 14.29 5.38 3.39
C THR A 30 14.40 3.94 3.84
N LEU A 31 15.19 3.12 3.14
CA LEU A 31 15.45 1.73 3.54
C LEU A 31 16.04 1.65 4.96
N GLN A 32 16.92 2.58 5.30
CA GLN A 32 17.54 2.64 6.62
C GLN A 32 16.51 2.97 7.71
N GLN A 33 15.63 3.94 7.45
CA GLN A 33 14.53 4.27 8.38
C GLN A 33 13.58 3.10 8.56
N LEU A 34 13.21 2.43 7.46
CA LEU A 34 12.36 1.24 7.49
C LEU A 34 12.98 0.12 8.33
N ARG A 35 14.27 -0.16 8.16
CA ARG A 35 15.00 -1.19 8.94
C ARG A 35 15.20 -0.82 10.40
N SER A 36 15.20 0.46 10.73
CA SER A 36 15.31 0.94 12.11
C SER A 36 13.99 0.91 12.89
N VAL A 37 12.87 0.58 12.24
CA VAL A 37 11.58 0.41 12.93
C VAL A 37 11.66 -0.83 13.81
N ASN A 38 11.67 -0.63 15.12
CA ASN A 38 11.66 -1.69 16.13
C ASN A 38 10.45 -1.55 17.08
N ASP A 39 9.36 -0.96 16.57
CA ASP A 39 8.14 -0.71 17.33
C ASP A 39 7.22 -1.92 17.17
N GLU A 40 7.05 -2.69 18.24
CA GLU A 40 6.19 -3.89 18.25
C GLU A 40 4.72 -3.57 17.96
N LYS A 41 4.30 -2.30 18.07
CA LYS A 41 2.93 -1.84 17.79
C LYS A 41 2.69 -1.43 16.33
N VAL A 42 3.69 -1.61 15.47
CA VAL A 42 3.66 -1.18 14.06
C VAL A 42 3.98 -2.37 13.16
N ALA A 43 2.98 -2.85 12.41
CA ALA A 43 3.21 -3.86 11.39
C ALA A 43 3.87 -3.24 10.14
N ILE A 44 4.93 -3.89 9.65
CA ILE A 44 5.47 -3.61 8.31
C ILE A 44 4.78 -4.55 7.32
N VAL A 45 4.06 -3.98 6.35
CA VAL A 45 3.24 -4.73 5.40
C VAL A 45 3.79 -4.55 3.99
N ASP A 46 4.16 -5.66 3.36
CA ASP A 46 4.64 -5.70 1.98
C ASP A 46 3.50 -5.97 1.01
N LEU A 47 3.11 -4.93 0.27
CA LEU A 47 2.01 -4.96 -0.70
C LEU A 47 2.45 -5.30 -2.13
N ARG A 48 3.74 -5.56 -2.36
CA ARG A 48 4.27 -5.97 -3.68
C ARG A 48 3.65 -7.29 -4.13
N ASP A 49 3.51 -7.47 -5.44
CA ASP A 49 3.03 -8.72 -6.04
C ASP A 49 3.95 -9.90 -5.71
N TYR A 50 3.40 -11.10 -5.48
CA TYR A 50 4.22 -12.31 -5.22
C TYR A 50 5.15 -12.67 -6.39
N ASN A 51 4.81 -12.25 -7.61
CA ASN A 51 5.64 -12.48 -8.78
C ASN A 51 6.94 -11.67 -8.75
N ASP A 52 7.03 -10.69 -7.85
CA ASP A 52 8.28 -10.04 -7.50
C ASP A 52 9.11 -11.00 -6.63
N SER A 53 10.10 -11.66 -7.26
CA SER A 53 10.99 -12.64 -6.62
C SER A 53 11.96 -12.01 -5.62
N SER A 54 11.87 -10.70 -5.42
CA SER A 54 12.72 -9.96 -4.52
C SER A 54 12.49 -10.35 -3.05
N PRO A 55 13.57 -10.43 -2.26
CA PRO A 55 13.45 -10.73 -0.85
C PRO A 55 12.65 -9.66 -0.11
N LEU A 56 12.16 -10.04 1.07
CA LEU A 56 11.65 -9.06 2.02
C LEU A 56 12.80 -8.11 2.39
N LEU A 57 12.51 -6.81 2.39
CA LEU A 57 13.50 -5.78 2.70
C LEU A 57 13.83 -5.71 4.20
N VAL A 58 12.93 -6.27 5.01
CA VAL A 58 12.97 -6.36 6.48
C VAL A 58 12.43 -7.73 6.89
N GLU A 59 13.06 -8.38 7.86
CA GLU A 59 12.74 -9.76 8.25
C GLU A 59 11.35 -9.93 8.88
N ASN A 60 10.87 -8.93 9.60
CA ASN A 60 9.55 -8.93 10.25
C ASN A 60 8.41 -8.41 9.36
N ALA A 61 8.66 -8.18 8.06
CA ALA A 61 7.63 -7.68 7.16
C ALA A 61 6.63 -8.79 6.76
N ILE A 62 5.34 -8.48 6.90
CA ILE A 62 4.23 -9.37 6.55
C ILE A 62 3.89 -9.16 5.07
N ARG A 63 4.11 -10.19 4.25
CA ARG A 63 3.82 -10.12 2.81
C ARG A 63 2.35 -10.36 2.51
N VAL A 64 1.67 -9.29 2.07
CA VAL A 64 0.26 -9.28 1.72
C VAL A 64 0.09 -8.48 0.45
N PRO A 65 0.30 -9.07 -0.75
CA PRO A 65 0.19 -8.30 -1.97
C PRO A 65 -1.17 -7.60 -2.07
N LEU A 66 -1.19 -6.44 -2.71
CA LEU A 66 -2.37 -5.58 -2.77
C LEU A 66 -3.63 -6.34 -3.21
N ALA A 67 -3.50 -7.26 -4.17
CA ALA A 67 -4.60 -8.08 -4.68
C ALA A 67 -5.22 -9.02 -3.61
N TYR A 68 -4.43 -9.45 -2.61
CA TYR A 68 -4.85 -10.35 -1.54
C TYR A 68 -5.22 -9.60 -0.25
N LEU A 69 -4.95 -8.30 -0.17
CA LEU A 69 -5.16 -7.50 1.04
C LEU A 69 -6.60 -7.60 1.56
N LYS A 70 -7.61 -7.59 0.67
CA LYS A 70 -9.03 -7.73 1.08
C LYS A 70 -9.35 -9.04 1.79
N ARG A 71 -8.63 -10.12 1.49
CA ARG A 71 -8.87 -11.45 2.07
C ARG A 71 -8.02 -11.69 3.31
N ASN A 72 -6.87 -11.02 3.40
CA ASN A 72 -5.83 -11.35 4.36
C ASN A 72 -5.54 -10.21 5.36
N TYR A 73 -6.25 -9.07 5.31
CA TYR A 73 -6.03 -7.97 6.26
C TYR A 73 -6.26 -8.36 7.73
N GLN A 74 -7.02 -9.43 7.99
CA GLN A 74 -7.32 -9.86 9.35
C GLN A 74 -6.07 -10.24 10.15
N GLN A 75 -5.02 -10.73 9.49
CA GLN A 75 -3.76 -11.05 10.16
C GLN A 75 -3.00 -9.80 10.66
N LEU A 76 -3.40 -8.62 10.20
CA LEU A 76 -2.81 -7.33 10.59
C LEU A 76 -3.56 -6.70 11.77
N LEU A 77 -4.74 -7.21 12.15
CA LEU A 77 -5.66 -6.56 13.10
C LEU A 77 -5.12 -6.46 14.53
N CYS A 78 -4.04 -7.17 14.87
CA CYS A 78 -3.37 -7.02 16.15
C CYS A 78 -2.68 -5.65 16.28
N GLU A 79 -2.38 -5.00 15.15
CA GLU A 79 -1.67 -3.72 15.10
C GLU A 79 -2.60 -2.57 14.72
N GLU A 80 -2.53 -1.46 15.45
CA GLU A 80 -3.29 -0.25 15.12
C GLU A 80 -2.61 0.56 13.99
N GLU A 81 -1.27 0.46 13.89
CA GLU A 81 -0.46 1.22 12.96
C GLU A 81 0.27 0.32 11.96
N VAL A 82 0.40 0.80 10.72
CA VAL A 82 1.07 0.07 9.65
C VAL A 82 2.04 0.95 8.87
N ILE A 83 3.15 0.35 8.44
CA ILE A 83 4.08 0.90 7.46
C ILE A 83 4.00 0.04 6.21
N ILE A 84 3.83 0.68 5.05
CA ILE A 84 3.59 -0.04 3.80
C ILE A 84 4.86 -0.04 2.94
N ILE A 85 5.20 -1.21 2.39
CA ILE A 85 6.15 -1.36 1.28
C ILE A 85 5.34 -1.50 0.00
N ALA A 86 5.61 -0.65 -0.99
CA ALA A 86 4.92 -0.65 -2.29
C ALA A 86 5.91 -0.68 -3.45
N SER A 87 5.52 -1.28 -4.58
CA SER A 87 6.29 -1.29 -5.83
C SER A 87 6.30 0.08 -6.52
N ASP A 88 5.21 0.83 -6.40
CA ASP A 88 4.97 2.05 -7.15
C ASP A 88 3.92 2.95 -6.47
N TYR A 89 3.69 4.13 -7.04
CA TYR A 89 2.74 5.11 -6.52
C TYR A 89 1.28 4.70 -6.60
N ILE A 90 0.89 3.87 -7.57
CA ILE A 90 -0.47 3.35 -7.71
C ILE A 90 -0.72 2.35 -6.57
N THR A 91 0.17 1.39 -6.40
CA THR A 91 0.11 0.38 -5.32
C THR A 91 0.10 1.07 -3.96
N LYS A 92 0.96 2.08 -3.77
CA LYS A 92 0.94 2.96 -2.60
C LYS A 92 -0.44 3.55 -2.35
N ASN A 93 -1.00 4.24 -3.35
CA ASN A 93 -2.24 4.99 -3.21
C ASN A 93 -3.43 4.08 -2.87
N ILE A 94 -3.56 2.96 -3.59
CA ILE A 94 -4.63 1.98 -3.34
C ILE A 94 -4.43 1.32 -1.98
N GLY A 95 -3.21 0.89 -1.66
CA GLY A 95 -2.88 0.25 -0.40
C GLY A 95 -3.23 1.12 0.81
N ILE A 96 -2.82 2.39 0.79
CA ILE A 96 -3.11 3.34 1.86
C ILE A 96 -4.61 3.54 2.04
N ARG A 97 -5.34 3.78 0.95
CA ARG A 97 -6.81 3.97 1.01
C ARG A 97 -7.50 2.73 1.57
N THR A 98 -7.08 1.55 1.11
CA THR A 98 -7.64 0.27 1.52
C THR A 98 -7.38 0.01 3.00
N LEU A 99 -6.16 0.22 3.48
CA LEU A 99 -5.80 0.04 4.90
C LEU A 99 -6.54 1.04 5.80
N LYS A 100 -6.64 2.31 5.39
CA LYS A 100 -7.45 3.31 6.10
C LYS A 100 -8.92 2.92 6.17
N GLN A 101 -9.48 2.37 5.09
CA GLN A 101 -10.86 1.86 5.07
C GLN A 101 -11.07 0.67 6.03
N TYR A 102 -10.03 -0.13 6.26
CA TYR A 102 -10.06 -1.22 7.25
C TYR A 102 -9.76 -0.77 8.69
N GLY A 103 -9.54 0.53 8.92
CA GLY A 103 -9.33 1.09 10.25
C GLY A 103 -7.87 1.26 10.67
N PHE A 104 -6.90 0.91 9.83
CA PHE A 104 -5.49 1.05 10.15
C PHE A 104 -4.99 2.48 9.97
N LYS A 105 -4.06 2.90 10.85
CA LYS A 105 -3.32 4.15 10.70
C LYS A 105 -2.02 3.91 9.94
N VAL A 106 -1.92 4.45 8.73
CA VAL A 106 -0.69 4.35 7.94
C VAL A 106 0.33 5.39 8.42
N ARG A 107 1.41 4.93 9.06
CA ARG A 107 2.48 5.78 9.63
C ARG A 107 3.53 6.17 8.61
N GLY A 108 3.78 5.35 7.60
CA GLY A 108 4.80 5.61 6.58
C GLY A 108 4.72 4.68 5.38
N VAL A 109 5.44 5.04 4.33
CA VAL A 109 5.54 4.26 3.10
C VAL A 109 7.00 4.15 2.68
N TYR A 110 7.42 2.97 2.26
CA TYR A 110 8.64 2.77 1.48
C TYR A 110 8.25 2.35 0.06
N ILE A 111 8.77 3.08 -0.94
CA ILE A 111 8.66 2.66 -2.33
C ILE A 111 9.90 1.83 -2.65
N ALA A 112 9.70 0.55 -2.93
CA ALA A 112 10.74 -0.35 -3.39
C ALA A 112 11.15 0.05 -4.81
N VAL A 113 12.07 1.00 -4.90
CA VAL A 113 12.71 1.35 -6.15
C VAL A 113 13.65 0.20 -6.49
N TYR A 114 13.20 -0.71 -7.34
CA TYR A 114 14.16 -1.50 -8.10
C TYR A 114 14.84 -0.54 -9.07
N PRO A 115 16.17 -0.61 -9.21
CA PRO A 115 16.81 -0.02 -10.36
C PRO A 115 16.31 -0.78 -11.59
N SER A 116 15.17 -0.35 -12.12
CA SER A 116 14.77 -0.68 -13.48
C SER A 116 15.83 -0.02 -14.36
N LEU A 117 16.80 -0.83 -14.80
CA LEU A 117 17.64 -0.60 -15.97
C LEU A 117 17.90 0.89 -16.23
N THR A 118 18.99 1.41 -15.66
CA THR A 118 19.73 2.48 -16.31
C THR A 118 20.09 1.99 -17.72
N ALA A 119 19.28 2.40 -18.69
CA ALA A 119 19.54 2.28 -20.12
C ALA A 119 19.73 3.69 -20.68
#